data_AF-A0A1H3CM38-F1
#
_entry.id   AF-A0A1H3CM38-F1
#
_cell.length_a   1.000
_cell.length_b   1.000
_cell.length_c   1.000
_cell.angle_alpha   90.00
_cell.angle_beta   90.00
_cell.angle_gamma   90.00
#
_symmetry.space_group_name_H-M   'P 1'
#
loop_
_entity.id
_entity.type
_entity.pdbx_description
1 polymer ?
#
loop_
_entity_poly.entity_id
_entity_poly.type
_entity_poly.pdbx_seq_one_letter_code
_entity_poly.pdbx_strand_id
1 'polypeptide(L)' 'MTDKEAINILEKQIMALVAAGVDMSMDQEFFRVGEYDLALEGVYVAHKRHPGVLDAREVRALVDDFGMDTAEFDQ' A
#
# COMPACT_ATOMS: atom_id res chain seq x y z
N MET A 1 -1.33 -4.88 -14.35
CA MET A 1 0.01 -4.26 -14.31
C MET A 1 1.03 -5.36 -14.60
N THR A 2 2.31 -5.07 -14.76
CA THR A 2 3.34 -6.11 -14.56
C THR A 2 3.73 -6.17 -13.09
N ASP A 3 4.18 -7.34 -12.60
CA ASP A 3 4.59 -7.51 -11.20
C ASP A 3 5.62 -6.44 -10.78
N LYS A 4 6.58 -6.13 -11.66
CA LYS A 4 7.59 -5.10 -11.41
C LYS A 4 6.98 -3.71 -11.27
N GLU A 5 6.00 -3.36 -12.12
CA GLU A 5 5.32 -2.08 -12.01
C GLU A 5 4.50 -1.99 -10.72
N ALA A 6 3.78 -3.06 -10.37
CA ALA A 6 2.99 -3.12 -9.14
C ALA A 6 3.86 -2.95 -7.89
N ILE A 7 4.98 -3.68 -7.83
CA ILE A 7 5.98 -3.57 -6.75
C ILE A 7 6.54 -2.14 -6.66
N ASN A 8 6.88 -1.51 -7.78
CA ASN A 8 7.39 -0.13 -7.78
C ASN A 8 6.34 0.87 -7.29
N ILE A 9 5.07 0.70 -7.69
CA ILE A 9 3.99 1.58 -7.23
C ILE A 9 3.73 1.37 -5.73
N LEU A 10 3.77 0.13 -5.25
CA LEU A 10 3.64 -0.18 -3.83
C LEU A 10 4.76 0.46 -3.00
N GLU A 11 6.02 0.33 -3.44
CA GLU A 11 7.16 1.00 -2.80
C GLU A 11 6.97 2.52 -2.74
N LYS A 12 6.51 3.12 -3.84
CA LYS A 12 6.21 4.55 -3.92
C LYS A 12 5.13 4.97 -2.91
N GLN A 13 4.07 4.17 -2.73
CA GLN A 13 3.03 4.48 -1.74
C GLN A 13 3.58 4.43 -0.31
N ILE A 14 4.36 3.40 0.02
CA ILE A 14 5.01 3.27 1.33
C ILE A 14 5.90 4.49 1.60
N MET A 15 6.73 4.88 0.64
CA MET A 15 7.62 6.04 0.79
C MET A 15 6.85 7.37 0.92
N ALA A 16 5.71 7.52 0.24
CA ALA A 16 4.87 8.71 0.37
C ALA A 16 4.25 8.82 1.77
N LEU A 17 3.79 7.72 2.34
CA LEU A 17 3.28 7.66 3.72
C LEU A 17 4.38 7.99 4.75
N VAL A 18 5.58 7.42 4.58
CA VAL A 18 6.75 7.74 5.43
C VAL A 18 7.11 9.22 5.34
N ALA A 19 7.13 9.80 4.13
CA ALA A 19 7.41 11.22 3.93
C ALA A 19 6.35 12.13 4.57
N ALA A 20 5.11 11.65 4.70
CA ALA A 20 4.03 12.32 5.43
C ALA A 20 4.07 12.11 6.96
N GLY A 21 5.05 11.35 7.47
CA GLY A 21 5.23 11.08 8.89
C GLY A 21 4.38 9.94 9.44
N VAL A 22 3.80 9.12 8.56
CA VAL A 22 3.10 7.88 8.96
C VAL A 22 4.14 6.79 9.24
N ASP A 23 4.00 6.10 10.37
CA ASP A 23 4.85 4.95 10.67
C ASP A 23 4.45 3.75 9.80
N MET A 24 5.34 3.38 8.88
CA MET A 24 5.22 2.25 7.97
C MET A 24 6.35 1.23 8.19
N SER A 25 7.00 1.24 9.36
CA SER A 25 8.22 0.45 9.61
C SER A 25 8.02 -1.05 9.41
N MET A 26 6.86 -1.58 9.82
CA MET A 26 6.50 -2.99 9.61
C MET A 26 6.22 -3.29 8.13
N ASP A 27 5.49 -2.42 7.45
CA ASP A 27 5.14 -2.59 6.03
C ASP A 27 6.37 -2.50 5.12
N GLN A 28 7.33 -1.64 5.49
CA GLN A 28 8.66 -1.60 4.85
C GLN A 28 9.45 -2.90 5.05
N GLU A 29 9.24 -3.61 6.17
CA GLU A 29 9.86 -4.92 6.38
C GLU A 29 9.19 -5.99 5.52
N PHE A 30 7.85 -6.06 5.53
CA PHE A 30 7.09 -6.97 4.66
C PHE A 30 7.46 -6.78 3.18
N PHE A 31 7.51 -5.52 2.72
CA PHE A 31 7.93 -5.21 1.35
C PHE A 31 9.34 -5.73 1.04
N ARG A 32 10.30 -5.57 1.97
CA ARG A 32 11.70 -6.01 1.78
C ARG A 32 11.85 -7.52 1.70
N VAL A 33 11.02 -8.27 2.41
CA VAL A 33 11.05 -9.75 2.39
C VAL A 33 10.17 -10.36 1.29
N GLY A 34 9.48 -9.53 0.50
CA GLY A 34 8.63 -9.98 -0.61
C GLY A 34 7.19 -10.30 -0.22
N GLU A 35 6.78 -9.99 1.01
CA GLU A 35 5.42 -10.14 1.51
C GLU A 35 4.56 -8.93 1.06
N TYR A 36 4.38 -8.81 -0.25
CA TYR A 36 3.76 -7.63 -0.87
C TYR A 36 2.27 -7.47 -0.52
N ASP A 37 1.54 -8.57 -0.32
CA ASP A 37 0.15 -8.54 0.11
C ASP A 37 0.01 -7.88 1.48
N LEU A 38 0.84 -8.29 2.45
CA LEU A 38 0.86 -7.70 3.80
C LEU A 38 1.28 -6.22 3.77
N ALA A 39 2.26 -5.87 2.93
CA ALA A 39 2.65 -4.47 2.75
C ALA A 39 1.53 -3.63 2.13
N LEU A 40 0.76 -4.19 1.19
CA LEU A 40 -0.38 -3.53 0.56
C LEU A 40 -1.54 -3.34 1.54
N GLU A 41 -1.81 -4.32 2.42
CA GLU A 41 -2.80 -4.20 3.49
C GLU A 41 -2.51 -2.97 4.37
N GLY A 42 -1.27 -2.82 4.82
CA GLY A 42 -0.84 -1.66 5.60
C GLY A 42 -0.99 -0.33 4.86
N VAL A 43 -0.59 -0.30 3.58
CA VAL A 43 -0.79 0.88 2.71
C VAL A 43 -2.26 1.23 2.58
N TYR A 44 -3.14 0.25 2.40
CA TYR A 44 -4.58 0.47 2.27
C TYR A 44 -5.18 1.03 3.56
N VAL A 45 -4.85 0.45 4.72
CA VAL A 45 -5.30 0.96 6.03
C VAL A 45 -4.79 2.38 6.26
N ALA A 46 -3.52 2.65 5.95
CA ALA A 46 -2.93 3.97 6.09
C ALA A 46 -3.59 4.99 5.15
N HIS A 47 -3.89 4.62 3.90
CA HIS A 47 -4.63 5.46 2.97
C HIS A 47 -5.98 5.92 3.54
N LYS A 48 -6.71 5.02 4.21
CA LYS A 48 -8.00 5.34 4.84
C LYS A 48 -7.86 6.21 6.08
N ARG A 49 -6.83 5.99 6.89
CA ARG A 49 -6.57 6.77 8.12
C ARG A 49 -6.00 8.16 7.83
N HIS A 50 -5.31 8.31 6.72
CA HIS A 50 -4.62 9.54 6.31
C HIS A 50 -5.10 10.02 4.93
N PRO A 51 -6.38 10.43 4.81
CA PRO A 51 -6.94 10.84 3.52
C PRO A 51 -6.17 12.03 2.93
N GLY A 52 -5.88 11.96 1.63
CA GLY A 52 -5.16 13.00 0.89
C GLY A 52 -3.64 12.84 0.85
N VAL A 53 -3.05 11.86 1.55
CA VAL A 53 -1.61 11.56 1.43
C VAL A 53 -1.30 10.79 0.15
N LEU A 54 -2.15 9.83 -0.22
CA LEU A 54 -1.98 8.96 -1.39
C LEU A 54 -3.01 9.26 -2.49
N ASP A 55 -2.66 9.01 -3.75
CA ASP A 55 -3.62 9.02 -4.86
C ASP A 55 -4.47 7.75 -4.78
N ALA A 56 -5.76 7.92 -4.45
CA ALA A 56 -6.71 6.82 -4.32
C ALA A 56 -6.80 5.93 -5.59
N ARG A 57 -6.48 6.47 -6.78
CA ARG A 57 -6.48 5.69 -8.01
C ARG A 57 -5.30 4.73 -8.09
N GLU A 58 -4.11 5.13 -7.62
CA GLU A 58 -2.95 4.25 -7.56
C GLU A 58 -3.16 3.16 -6.52
N VAL A 59 -3.71 3.51 -5.35
CA VAL A 59 -4.06 2.53 -4.31
C VAL A 59 -5.10 1.54 -4.82
N ARG A 60 -6.15 2.01 -5.51
CA ARG A 60 -7.17 1.14 -6.08
C ARG A 60 -6.60 0.21 -7.16
N ALA A 61 -5.71 0.72 -8.02
CA ALA A 61 -5.07 -0.09 -9.04
C ALA A 61 -4.21 -1.21 -8.43
N LEU A 62 -3.54 -0.96 -7.30
CA LEU A 62 -2.82 -2.00 -6.57
C LEU A 62 -3.76 -3.05 -5.97
N VAL A 63 -4.82 -2.63 -5.29
CA VAL A 63 -5.83 -3.54 -4.72
C VAL A 63 -6.41 -4.46 -5.81
N ASP A 64 -6.77 -3.89 -6.96
CA ASP A 64 -7.35 -4.64 -8.07
C ASP A 64 -6.32 -5.60 -8.71
N ASP A 65 -5.04 -5.21 -8.79
CA ASP A 65 -3.96 -6.02 -9.42
C ASP A 65 -3.51 -7.18 -8.52
N PHE A 66 -3.40 -6.95 -7.21
CA PHE A 66 -3.08 -7.98 -6.21
C PHE A 66 -4.29 -8.84 -5.84
N GLY A 67 -5.51 -8.43 -6.22
CA GLY A 67 -6.74 -9.15 -5.88
C GLY A 67 -7.05 -9.13 -4.37
N MET A 68 -6.62 -8.08 -3.68
CA MET A 68 -6.78 -7.91 -2.24
C MET A 68 -8.27 -7.72 -1.88
N ASP A 69 -8.77 -8.49 -0.90
CA ASP A 69 -10.10 -8.26 -0.33
C ASP A 69 -10.06 -7.08 0.65
N THR A 70 -10.73 -5.98 0.30
CA THR A 70 -10.77 -4.79 1.16
C THR A 70 -11.89 -4.81 2.20
N ALA A 71 -12.81 -5.77 2.13
CA ALA A 71 -14.01 -5.78 2.97
C ALA A 71 -13.68 -5.80 4.48
N GLU A 72 -12.60 -6.47 4.86
CA GLU A 72 -12.12 -6.53 6.25
C GLU A 72 -11.58 -5.19 6.76
N PHE A 73 -11.03 -4.38 5.85
CA PHE A 73 -10.47 -3.06 6.14
C PHE A 73 -11.48 -1.92 5.88
N ASP A 74 -12.66 -2.26 5.36
CA ASP A 74 -13.71 -1.32 5.01
C ASP A 74 -14.67 -0.93 6.14
N GLN A 75 -14.51 -1.58 7.29
CA GLN A 75 -15.29 -1.37 8.51
C GLN A 75 -14.83 -0.15 9.32
#